data_AF-A0A327NWT0-F1
#
_entry.id   AF-A0A327NWT0-F1
#
_cell.length_a   1.000
_cell.length_b   1.000
_cell.length_c   1.000
_cell.angle_alpha   90.00
_cell.angle_beta   90.00
_cell.angle_gamma   90.00
#
_symmetry.space_group_name_H-M   'P 1'
#
loop_
_entity.id
_entity.type
_entity.pdbx_description
1 polymer ?
#
loop_
_entity_poly.entity_id
_entity_poly.type
_entity_poly.pdbx_seq_one_letter_code
_entity_poly.pdbx_strand_id
1 'polypeptide(L)'
;MPRLILICLLIWLPIGATLAQTQKIDSLRTVLRKHPQIDTFRVNRLNELNLELQSSESLTDSLANQVLAIARRLNYPEGQASALLNLVRLKPFNENKMRLALLQQALPLAEKSKKKRLLVDILSSIGIEEELKNRFPYYERALQVAQSSGQPLLVAKATRDMASFYGASNYPWHYTLVYNRSGSPRKPNPLGMKYLLCLPLVAVIIDWPITSKP
;
A
#
# COMPACT_ATOMS: atom_id res chain seq x y z
N MET A 1 -2.12 1.82 -45.40
CA MET A 1 -2.86 0.75 -44.70
C MET A 1 -2.32 0.41 -43.30
N PRO A 2 -1.01 0.29 -43.01
CA PRO A 2 -0.54 -0.03 -41.64
C PRO A 2 -0.84 1.06 -40.60
N ARG A 3 -0.94 2.33 -41.03
CA ARG A 3 -1.32 3.47 -40.17
C ARG A 3 -2.76 3.40 -39.64
N LEU A 4 -3.70 2.83 -40.40
CA LEU A 4 -5.10 2.68 -39.97
C LEU A 4 -5.26 1.54 -38.96
N ILE A 5 -4.50 0.45 -39.12
CA ILE A 5 -4.46 -0.67 -38.16
C ILE A 5 -3.89 -0.22 -36.82
N LEU A 6 -2.86 0.65 -36.83
CA LEU A 6 -2.28 1.22 -35.61
C LEU A 6 -3.27 2.11 -34.85
N ILE A 7 -4.11 2.88 -35.58
CA ILE A 7 -5.16 3.73 -35.00
C ILE A 7 -6.27 2.87 -34.38
N CYS A 8 -6.71 1.80 -35.06
CA CYS A 8 -7.71 0.88 -34.49
C CYS A 8 -7.20 0.15 -33.24
N LEU A 9 -5.93 -0.23 -33.19
CA LEU A 9 -5.31 -0.84 -32.00
C LEU A 9 -5.24 0.14 -30.81
N LEU A 10 -4.93 1.42 -31.06
CA LEU A 10 -4.87 2.45 -30.02
C LEU A 10 -6.25 2.80 -29.43
N ILE A 11 -7.33 2.65 -30.21
CA ILE A 11 -8.71 2.91 -29.75
C ILE A 11 -9.25 1.79 -28.83
N TRP A 12 -8.71 0.57 -28.89
CA TRP A 12 -9.21 -0.57 -28.12
C TRP A 12 -8.55 -0.75 -26.74
N LEU A 13 -7.37 -0.19 -26.53
CA LEU A 13 -6.65 -0.25 -25.24
C LEU A 13 -7.38 0.36 -24.02
N PRO A 14 -8.11 1.49 -24.11
CA PRO A 14 -8.77 2.06 -22.93
C PRO A 14 -10.02 1.31 -22.47
N ILE A 15 -10.63 0.45 -23.30
CA ILE A 15 -11.90 -0.24 -22.99
C ILE A 15 -11.68 -1.38 -21.98
N GLY A 16 -10.54 -2.09 -22.05
CA GLY A 16 -10.28 -3.23 -21.18
C GLY A 16 -10.13 -2.88 -19.70
N ALA A 17 -9.56 -1.71 -19.39
CA ALA A 17 -9.32 -1.29 -18.01
C ALA A 17 -10.62 -0.91 -17.27
N THR A 18 -11.55 -0.24 -17.95
CA THR A 18 -12.83 0.18 -17.37
C THR A 18 -13.77 -1.01 -17.15
N LEU A 19 -13.76 -1.99 -18.06
CA LEU A 19 -14.54 -3.23 -17.91
C LEU A 19 -14.09 -4.06 -16.71
N ALA A 20 -12.78 -4.18 -16.48
CA ALA A 20 -12.24 -4.96 -15.35
C ALA A 20 -12.57 -4.34 -13.98
N GLN A 21 -12.47 -3.01 -13.83
CA GLN A 21 -12.84 -2.31 -12.59
C GLN A 21 -14.34 -2.48 -12.29
N THR A 22 -15.18 -2.36 -13.32
CA THR A 22 -16.63 -2.52 -13.20
C THR A 22 -17.00 -3.94 -12.74
N GLN A 23 -16.34 -4.97 -13.29
CA GLN A 23 -16.57 -6.37 -12.90
C GLN A 23 -16.30 -6.64 -11.41
N LYS A 24 -15.23 -6.06 -10.84
CA LYS A 24 -14.90 -6.26 -9.42
C LYS A 24 -15.93 -5.60 -8.50
N ILE A 25 -16.35 -4.37 -8.81
CA ILE A 25 -17.37 -3.65 -8.07
C ILE A 25 -18.71 -4.41 -8.08
N ASP A 26 -19.11 -4.93 -9.24
CA ASP A 26 -20.37 -5.68 -9.40
C ASP A 26 -20.35 -7.01 -8.64
N SER A 27 -19.20 -7.69 -8.64
CA SER A 27 -18.99 -8.90 -7.83
C SER A 27 -19.15 -8.59 -6.34
N LEU A 28 -18.49 -7.55 -5.83
CA LEU A 28 -18.58 -7.15 -4.43
C LEU A 28 -20.02 -6.77 -4.03
N ARG A 29 -20.72 -6.01 -4.87
CA ARG A 29 -22.14 -5.67 -4.66
C ARG A 29 -23.02 -6.91 -4.61
N THR A 30 -22.80 -7.86 -5.50
CA THR A 30 -23.55 -9.12 -5.53
C THR A 30 -23.35 -9.93 -4.26
N VAL A 31 -22.11 -10.07 -3.80
CA VAL A 31 -21.79 -10.75 -2.53
C VAL A 31 -22.47 -10.06 -1.36
N LEU A 32 -22.40 -8.73 -1.29
CA LEU A 32 -23.01 -7.93 -0.22
C LEU A 32 -24.54 -8.00 -0.21
N ARG A 33 -25.18 -8.12 -1.38
CA ARG A 33 -26.63 -8.32 -1.49
C ARG A 33 -27.05 -9.71 -1.01
N LYS A 34 -26.25 -10.74 -1.31
CA LYS A 34 -26.51 -12.12 -0.86
C LYS A 34 -26.18 -12.35 0.62
N HIS A 35 -25.46 -11.43 1.25
CA HIS A 35 -24.99 -11.52 2.64
C HIS A 35 -25.40 -10.30 3.47
N PRO A 36 -26.69 -10.11 3.81
CA PRO A 36 -27.16 -8.95 4.56
C PRO A 36 -26.72 -8.92 6.03
N GLN A 37 -26.25 -10.03 6.57
CA GLN A 37 -25.88 -10.19 7.98
C GLN A 37 -24.76 -9.21 8.36
N ILE A 38 -24.91 -8.58 9.52
CA ILE A 38 -23.91 -7.65 10.07
C ILE A 38 -22.84 -8.46 10.79
N ASP A 39 -21.75 -8.76 10.10
CA ASP A 39 -20.61 -9.48 10.63
C ASP A 39 -19.28 -8.97 10.05
N THR A 40 -18.18 -9.61 10.47
CA THR A 40 -16.83 -9.25 10.04
C THR A 40 -16.60 -9.53 8.55
N PHE A 41 -17.26 -10.54 7.97
CA PHE A 41 -17.21 -10.81 6.54
C PHE A 41 -17.78 -9.64 5.76
N ARG A 42 -18.97 -9.16 6.12
CA ARG A 42 -19.61 -7.99 5.51
C ARG A 42 -18.74 -6.74 5.65
N VAL A 43 -18.17 -6.49 6.84
CA VAL A 43 -17.23 -5.35 7.04
C VAL A 43 -16.04 -5.43 6.09
N ASN A 44 -15.43 -6.62 5.93
CA ASN A 44 -14.30 -6.81 5.04
C ASN A 44 -14.67 -6.53 3.57
N ARG A 45 -15.83 -7.03 3.12
CA ARG A 45 -16.32 -6.80 1.75
C ARG A 45 -16.68 -5.33 1.50
N LEU A 46 -17.28 -4.65 2.47
CA LEU A 46 -17.60 -3.22 2.35
C LEU A 46 -16.34 -2.35 2.34
N ASN A 47 -15.32 -2.67 3.14
CA ASN A 47 -14.04 -1.98 3.10
C ASN A 47 -13.32 -2.16 1.75
N GLU A 48 -13.41 -3.36 1.16
CA GLU A 48 -12.88 -3.60 -0.19
C GLU A 48 -13.68 -2.83 -1.24
N LEU A 49 -15.01 -2.85 -1.17
CA LEU A 49 -15.86 -2.07 -2.08
C LEU A 49 -15.53 -0.58 -2.01
N ASN A 50 -15.33 -0.04 -0.80
CA ASN A 50 -14.95 1.35 -0.61
C ASN A 50 -13.62 1.68 -1.30
N LEU A 51 -12.62 0.80 -1.20
CA LEU A 51 -11.34 0.96 -1.87
C LEU A 51 -11.48 1.01 -3.41
N GLU A 52 -12.32 0.15 -3.98
CA GLU A 52 -12.56 0.11 -5.43
C GLU A 52 -13.36 1.32 -5.94
N LEU A 53 -14.15 1.95 -5.07
CA LEU A 53 -14.99 3.11 -5.39
C LEU A 53 -14.27 4.46 -5.24
N GLN A 54 -13.01 4.51 -4.81
CA GLN A 54 -12.31 5.78 -4.52
C GLN A 54 -12.26 6.77 -5.70
N SER A 55 -12.42 6.31 -6.95
CA SER A 55 -12.57 7.19 -8.12
C SER A 55 -13.95 7.89 -8.22
N SER A 56 -14.88 7.58 -7.32
CA SER A 56 -16.24 8.12 -7.23
C SER A 56 -16.43 8.71 -5.83
N GLU A 57 -15.99 9.96 -5.65
CA GLU A 57 -15.87 10.61 -4.33
C GLU A 57 -17.19 10.69 -3.55
N SER A 58 -18.32 10.94 -4.22
CA SER A 58 -19.57 11.34 -3.55
C SER A 58 -20.23 10.26 -2.68
N LEU A 59 -20.07 8.97 -3.03
CA LEU A 59 -20.68 7.86 -2.28
C LEU A 59 -19.70 7.24 -1.25
N THR A 60 -18.41 7.50 -1.42
CA THR A 60 -17.36 6.72 -0.77
C THR A 60 -17.12 7.17 0.68
N ASP A 61 -17.28 8.45 0.98
CA ASP A 61 -17.18 8.99 2.34
C ASP A 61 -18.29 8.45 3.26
N SER A 62 -19.55 8.43 2.77
CA SER A 62 -20.68 7.88 3.52
C SER A 62 -20.50 6.39 3.79
N LEU A 63 -20.05 5.63 2.79
CA LEU A 63 -19.79 4.20 2.94
C LEU A 63 -18.68 3.94 3.96
N ALA A 64 -17.55 4.65 3.91
CA ALA A 64 -16.45 4.44 4.84
C ALA A 64 -16.87 4.68 6.31
N ASN A 65 -17.67 5.73 6.56
CA ASN A 65 -18.22 6.01 7.88
C ASN A 65 -19.20 4.93 8.36
N GLN A 66 -20.07 4.42 7.48
CA GLN A 66 -20.96 3.32 7.81
C GLN A 66 -20.19 2.05 8.19
N VAL A 67 -19.15 1.71 7.42
CA VAL A 67 -18.30 0.54 7.72
C VAL A 67 -17.58 0.72 9.04
N LEU A 68 -17.08 1.92 9.33
CA LEU A 68 -16.45 2.24 10.61
C LEU A 68 -17.41 2.02 11.78
N ALA A 69 -18.66 2.49 11.67
CA ALA A 69 -19.67 2.32 12.71
C ALA A 69 -20.00 0.83 12.95
N ILE A 70 -20.15 0.04 11.88
CA ILE A 70 -20.39 -1.40 11.98
C ILE A 70 -19.20 -2.10 12.63
N ALA A 71 -17.98 -1.81 12.20
CA ALA A 71 -16.77 -2.44 12.73
C ALA A 71 -16.58 -2.14 14.23
N ARG A 72 -16.92 -0.93 14.68
CA ARG A 72 -16.95 -0.55 16.10
C ARG A 72 -17.98 -1.37 16.87
N ARG A 73 -19.22 -1.49 16.37
CA ARG A 73 -20.28 -2.30 17.00
C ARG A 73 -19.87 -3.76 17.16
N LEU A 74 -19.12 -4.30 16.19
CA LEU A 74 -18.63 -5.67 16.20
C LEU A 74 -17.34 -5.86 17.03
N ASN A 75 -16.77 -4.79 17.61
CA ASN A 75 -15.46 -4.81 18.25
C ASN A 75 -14.40 -5.47 17.35
N TYR A 76 -14.36 -5.07 16.08
CA TYR A 76 -13.53 -5.68 15.05
C TYR A 76 -12.38 -4.73 14.64
N PRO A 77 -11.19 -4.81 15.28
CA PRO A 77 -10.14 -3.80 15.14
C PRO A 77 -9.61 -3.70 13.71
N GLU A 78 -9.48 -4.83 13.02
CA GLU A 78 -8.99 -4.89 11.64
C GLU A 78 -9.93 -4.16 10.67
N GLY A 79 -11.24 -4.39 10.79
CA GLY A 79 -12.24 -3.71 9.98
C GLY A 79 -12.30 -2.21 10.28
N GLN A 80 -12.12 -1.85 11.56
CA GLN A 80 -12.08 -0.47 12.01
C GLN A 80 -10.86 0.27 11.46
N ALA A 81 -9.66 -0.31 11.57
CA ALA A 81 -8.42 0.23 11.02
C ALA A 81 -8.49 0.38 9.49
N SER A 82 -9.05 -0.60 8.79
CA SER A 82 -9.24 -0.52 7.33
C SER A 82 -10.19 0.60 6.92
N ALA A 83 -11.28 0.79 7.66
CA ALA A 83 -12.24 1.87 7.41
C ALA A 83 -11.62 3.26 7.67
N LEU A 84 -10.83 3.40 8.74
CA LEU A 84 -10.08 4.63 9.03
C LEU A 84 -9.06 4.94 7.93
N LEU A 85 -8.33 3.93 7.46
CA LEU A 85 -7.39 4.11 6.35
C LEU A 85 -8.10 4.51 5.04
N ASN A 86 -9.29 3.97 4.79
CA ASN A 86 -10.12 4.39 3.67
C ASN A 86 -10.58 5.85 3.81
N LEU A 87 -11.02 6.28 5.00
CA LEU A 87 -11.34 7.69 5.26
C LEU A 87 -10.14 8.61 4.97
N VAL A 88 -8.93 8.22 5.38
CA VAL A 88 -7.70 8.98 5.11
C VAL A 88 -7.44 9.18 3.61
N ARG A 89 -7.76 8.18 2.78
CA ARG A 89 -7.58 8.24 1.32
C ARG A 89 -8.59 9.14 0.63
N LEU A 90 -9.73 9.37 1.25
CA LEU A 90 -10.79 10.25 0.75
C LEU A 90 -10.58 11.71 1.17
N LYS A 91 -9.70 11.95 2.15
CA LYS A 91 -9.38 13.32 2.60
C LYS A 91 -8.30 13.96 1.73
N PRO A 92 -8.45 15.26 1.39
CA PRO A 92 -7.44 16.00 0.64
C PRO A 92 -6.04 15.98 1.28
N PHE A 93 -5.00 15.99 0.45
CA PHE A 93 -3.60 16.03 0.91
C PHE A 93 -3.19 17.34 1.60
N ASN A 94 -4.00 18.38 1.61
CA ASN A 94 -3.72 19.59 2.40
C ASN A 94 -4.27 19.50 3.84
N GLU A 95 -5.07 18.46 4.16
CA GLU A 95 -5.64 18.22 5.49
C GLU A 95 -4.79 17.28 6.34
N ASN A 96 -3.46 17.43 6.31
CA ASN A 96 -2.51 16.53 6.98
C ASN A 96 -2.83 16.29 8.47
N LYS A 97 -3.27 17.32 9.20
CA LYS A 97 -3.65 17.18 10.62
C LYS A 97 -4.82 16.22 10.81
N MET A 98 -5.86 16.32 9.98
CA MET A 98 -7.04 15.45 10.05
C MET A 98 -6.68 14.02 9.62
N ARG A 99 -5.90 13.86 8.55
CA ARG A 99 -5.43 12.57 8.05
C ARG A 99 -4.56 11.86 9.09
N LEU A 100 -3.62 12.58 9.70
CA LEU A 100 -2.79 12.07 10.78
C LEU A 100 -3.61 11.66 12.01
N ALA A 101 -4.62 12.44 12.41
CA ALA A 101 -5.50 12.08 13.53
C ALA A 101 -6.27 10.77 13.28
N LEU A 102 -6.74 10.54 12.05
CA LEU A 102 -7.39 9.28 11.67
C LEU A 102 -6.40 8.11 11.66
N LEU A 103 -5.17 8.33 11.19
CA LEU A 103 -4.11 7.30 11.18
C LEU A 103 -3.65 6.93 12.60
N GLN A 104 -3.56 7.91 13.51
CA GLN A 104 -3.23 7.66 14.92
C GLN A 104 -4.33 6.85 15.62
N GLN A 105 -5.59 7.01 15.24
CA GLN A 105 -6.66 6.11 15.69
C GLN A 105 -6.54 4.70 15.10
N ALA A 106 -6.08 4.59 13.84
CA ALA A 106 -5.99 3.32 13.12
C ALA A 106 -4.81 2.46 13.59
N LEU A 107 -3.69 3.08 13.99
CA LEU A 107 -2.46 2.40 14.37
C LEU A 107 -2.64 1.33 15.47
N PRO A 108 -3.16 1.63 16.67
CA PRO A 108 -3.32 0.63 17.72
C PRO A 108 -4.32 -0.47 17.35
N LEU A 109 -5.25 -0.20 16.44
CA LEU A 109 -6.20 -1.19 15.94
C LEU A 109 -5.55 -2.14 14.94
N ALA A 110 -4.64 -1.63 14.10
CA ALA A 110 -3.85 -2.42 13.17
C ALA A 110 -2.77 -3.24 13.86
N GLU A 111 -2.18 -2.73 14.96
CA GLU A 111 -1.27 -3.49 15.81
C GLU A 111 -1.96 -4.70 16.46
N LYS A 112 -3.26 -4.57 16.80
CA LYS A 112 -4.10 -5.69 17.27
C LYS A 112 -4.54 -6.63 16.14
N SER A 113 -4.39 -6.24 14.87
CA SER A 113 -4.78 -7.06 13.73
C SER A 113 -3.70 -8.07 13.36
N LYS A 114 -4.10 -9.23 12.84
CA LYS A 114 -3.18 -10.22 12.26
C LYS A 114 -2.69 -9.82 10.87
N LYS A 115 -3.25 -8.76 10.26
CA LYS A 115 -2.90 -8.31 8.90
C LYS A 115 -1.68 -7.39 8.90
N LYS A 116 -0.49 -7.98 8.79
CA LYS A 116 0.78 -7.23 8.65
C LYS A 116 0.75 -6.18 7.53
N ARG A 117 0.09 -6.49 6.40
CA ARG A 117 -0.09 -5.53 5.29
C ARG A 117 -0.82 -4.25 5.73
N LEU A 118 -1.87 -4.37 6.53
CA LEU A 118 -2.64 -3.23 7.01
C LEU A 118 -1.80 -2.35 7.93
N LEU A 119 -1.02 -2.97 8.82
CA LEU A 119 -0.09 -2.25 9.71
C LEU A 119 0.98 -1.50 8.90
N VAL A 120 1.57 -2.14 7.88
CA VAL A 120 2.52 -1.49 6.97
C VAL A 120 1.88 -0.31 6.23
N ASP A 121 0.66 -0.48 5.72
CA ASP A 121 -0.04 0.60 5.01
C ASP A 121 -0.29 1.81 5.93
N ILE A 122 -0.71 1.57 7.18
CA ILE A 122 -0.94 2.65 8.16
C ILE A 122 0.37 3.33 8.56
N LEU A 123 1.42 2.57 8.87
CA LEU A 123 2.73 3.13 9.23
C LEU A 123 3.32 3.95 8.07
N SER A 124 3.27 3.43 6.84
CA SER A 124 3.69 4.18 5.65
C SER A 124 2.88 5.46 5.48
N SER A 125 1.55 5.40 5.66
CA SER A 125 0.70 6.59 5.58
C SER A 125 1.04 7.61 6.67
N ILE A 126 1.32 7.20 7.91
CA ILE A 126 1.76 8.13 8.96
C ILE A 126 3.06 8.81 8.55
N GLY A 127 4.04 8.06 8.03
CA GLY A 127 5.29 8.64 7.54
C GLY A 127 5.09 9.68 6.43
N ILE A 128 4.04 9.54 5.60
CA ILE A 128 3.71 10.52 4.55
C ILE A 128 3.23 11.82 5.18
N GLU A 129 2.30 11.73 6.13
CA GLU A 129 1.63 12.88 6.77
C GLU A 129 2.49 13.61 7.82
N GLU A 130 3.45 12.91 8.44
CA GLU A 130 4.33 13.44 9.48
C GLU A 130 5.35 14.47 8.96
N GLU A 131 5.87 15.29 9.86
CA GLU A 131 6.98 16.18 9.54
C GLU A 131 8.24 15.39 9.12
N LEU A 132 9.13 16.02 8.35
CA LEU A 132 10.36 15.38 7.85
C LEU A 132 11.22 14.78 8.98
N LYS A 133 11.28 15.43 10.14
CA LYS A 133 12.01 14.95 11.31
C LYS A 133 11.39 13.71 11.98
N ASN A 134 10.08 13.49 11.81
CA ASN A 134 9.31 12.46 12.52
C ASN A 134 8.95 11.23 11.66
N ARG A 135 9.11 11.30 10.33
CA ARG A 135 8.63 10.24 9.42
C ARG A 135 9.45 8.95 9.44
N PHE A 136 10.77 9.05 9.62
CA PHE A 136 11.68 7.90 9.47
C PHE A 136 11.39 6.75 10.44
N PRO A 137 11.12 7.00 11.74
CA PRO A 137 10.72 5.94 12.66
C PRO A 137 9.52 5.11 12.17
N TYR A 138 8.54 5.73 11.50
CA TYR A 138 7.37 5.02 10.98
C TYR A 138 7.72 4.16 9.76
N TYR A 139 8.57 4.65 8.86
CA TYR A 139 9.04 3.85 7.72
C TYR A 139 9.92 2.67 8.15
N GLU A 140 10.80 2.87 9.13
CA GLU A 140 11.63 1.78 9.68
C GLU A 140 10.75 0.70 10.31
N ARG A 141 9.76 1.10 11.12
CA ARG A 141 8.77 0.16 11.67
C ARG A 141 7.99 -0.56 10.56
N ALA A 142 7.56 0.14 9.51
CA ALA A 142 6.86 -0.46 8.38
C ALA A 142 7.74 -1.52 7.68
N LEU A 143 9.02 -1.21 7.46
CA LEU A 143 9.96 -2.14 6.86
C LEU A 143 10.22 -3.36 7.75
N GLN A 144 10.37 -3.17 9.06
CA GLN A 144 10.56 -4.26 10.03
C GLN A 144 9.35 -5.20 10.04
N VAL A 145 8.14 -4.65 10.07
CA VAL A 145 6.89 -5.44 9.99
C VAL A 145 6.84 -6.22 8.68
N ALA A 146 7.19 -5.58 7.55
CA ALA A 146 7.22 -6.21 6.24
C ALA A 146 8.25 -7.34 6.15
N GLN A 147 9.45 -7.16 6.70
CA GLN A 147 10.49 -8.20 6.75
C GLN A 147 10.03 -9.39 7.58
N SER A 148 9.45 -9.12 8.76
CA SER A 148 8.90 -10.17 9.62
C SER A 148 7.74 -10.94 8.97
N SER A 149 7.10 -10.39 7.93
CA SER A 149 5.97 -11.05 7.27
C SER A 149 6.40 -12.12 6.28
N GLY A 150 7.68 -12.17 5.89
CA GLY A 150 8.18 -13.07 4.85
C GLY A 150 7.54 -12.84 3.47
N GLN A 151 6.93 -11.67 3.23
CA GLN A 151 6.27 -11.35 1.95
C GLN A 151 7.14 -10.36 1.17
N PRO A 152 7.85 -10.80 0.11
CA PRO A 152 8.76 -9.93 -0.64
C PRO A 152 8.07 -8.68 -1.21
N LEU A 153 6.80 -8.82 -1.62
CA LEU A 153 6.00 -7.70 -2.11
C LEU A 153 5.77 -6.63 -1.05
N LEU A 154 5.58 -7.03 0.21
CA LEU A 154 5.37 -6.09 1.31
C LEU A 154 6.66 -5.37 1.67
N VAL A 155 7.79 -6.09 1.63
CA VAL A 155 9.13 -5.49 1.79
C VAL A 155 9.38 -4.47 0.69
N ALA A 156 9.17 -4.84 -0.57
CA ALA A 156 9.33 -3.93 -1.71
C ALA A 156 8.44 -2.69 -1.59
N LYS A 157 7.19 -2.84 -1.13
CA LYS A 157 6.29 -1.72 -0.87
C LYS A 157 6.84 -0.78 0.21
N ALA A 158 7.14 -1.28 1.40
CA ALA A 158 7.63 -0.45 2.52
C ALA A 158 8.93 0.27 2.14
N THR A 159 9.79 -0.45 1.43
CA THR A 159 11.07 0.03 0.90
C THR A 159 10.87 1.15 -0.13
N ARG A 160 9.94 1.01 -1.07
CA ARG A 160 9.57 2.05 -2.03
C ARG A 160 8.98 3.28 -1.34
N ASP A 161 8.05 3.08 -0.41
CA ASP A 161 7.37 4.17 0.32
C ASP A 161 8.38 4.98 1.15
N MET A 162 9.40 4.33 1.72
CA MET A 162 10.54 5.00 2.38
C MET A 162 11.42 5.75 1.36
N ALA A 163 11.76 5.11 0.24
CA ALA A 163 12.68 5.66 -0.77
C ALA A 163 12.13 6.87 -1.53
N SER A 164 10.81 6.98 -1.72
CA SER A 164 10.22 8.15 -2.38
C SER A 164 10.56 9.47 -1.68
N PHE A 165 10.84 9.43 -0.37
CA PHE A 165 11.24 10.62 0.40
C PHE A 165 12.75 10.84 0.42
N TYR A 166 13.56 9.79 0.40
CA TYR A 166 15.02 9.91 0.24
C TYR A 166 15.42 10.45 -1.13
N GLY A 167 14.72 10.03 -2.20
CA GLY A 167 14.93 10.56 -3.55
C GLY A 167 14.61 12.06 -3.65
N ALA A 168 13.60 12.52 -2.91
CA ALA A 168 13.26 13.94 -2.80
C ALA A 168 14.24 14.73 -1.90
N SER A 169 14.95 14.04 -0.99
CA SER A 169 15.82 14.65 0.02
C SER A 169 17.32 14.54 -0.30
N ASN A 170 17.68 14.14 -1.54
CA ASN A 170 19.05 14.15 -2.05
C ASN A 170 20.04 13.18 -1.35
N TYR A 171 19.58 11.97 -0.96
CA TYR A 171 20.45 10.90 -0.40
C TYR A 171 20.51 9.67 -1.32
N PRO A 172 21.45 9.64 -2.31
CA PRO A 172 21.48 8.62 -3.37
C PRO A 172 21.78 7.19 -2.89
N TRP A 173 22.45 7.02 -1.75
CA TRP A 173 22.93 5.72 -1.27
C TRP A 173 21.82 4.85 -0.66
N HIS A 174 20.77 5.47 -0.11
CA HIS A 174 19.62 4.72 0.38
C HIS A 174 18.82 4.11 -0.78
N TYR A 175 18.72 4.81 -1.92
CA TYR A 175 18.00 4.33 -3.11
C TYR A 175 18.57 3.00 -3.64
N THR A 176 19.90 2.83 -3.66
CA THR A 176 20.55 1.60 -4.14
C THR A 176 20.46 0.44 -3.15
N LEU A 177 20.57 0.71 -1.85
CA LEU A 177 20.48 -0.30 -0.78
C LEU A 177 19.06 -0.89 -0.66
N VAL A 178 18.06 -0.02 -0.83
CA VAL A 178 16.63 -0.30 -0.91
C VAL A 178 16.29 -1.14 -2.13
N TYR A 179 16.77 -0.76 -3.33
CA TYR A 179 16.47 -1.49 -4.56
C TYR A 179 17.08 -2.89 -4.57
N ASN A 180 18.36 -3.02 -4.16
CA ASN A 180 19.05 -4.31 -4.10
C ASN A 180 18.38 -5.29 -3.11
N ARG A 181 17.82 -4.79 -1.99
CA ARG A 181 17.07 -5.61 -1.02
C ARG A 181 15.66 -6.00 -1.49
N SER A 182 15.08 -5.26 -2.45
CA SER A 182 13.73 -5.53 -2.99
C SER A 182 13.69 -6.59 -4.10
N GLY A 183 14.84 -7.09 -4.56
CA GLY A 183 14.93 -8.18 -5.57
C GLY A 183 14.49 -7.80 -6.99
N SER A 184 14.37 -6.51 -7.30
CA SER A 184 13.85 -6.04 -8.60
C SER A 184 14.98 -5.88 -9.64
N PRO A 185 14.87 -6.45 -10.86
CA PRO A 185 15.98 -6.55 -11.82
C PRO A 185 16.15 -5.30 -12.71
N ARG A 186 16.25 -4.10 -12.13
CA ARG A 186 16.68 -2.91 -12.89
C ARG A 186 18.13 -2.56 -12.54
N LYS A 187 18.98 -2.46 -13.57
CA LYS A 187 20.41 -2.14 -13.42
C LYS A 187 20.60 -0.84 -12.61
N PRO A 188 21.41 -0.86 -11.54
CA PRO A 188 21.64 0.33 -10.72
C PRO A 188 22.36 1.43 -11.52
N ASN A 189 22.07 2.69 -11.18
CA ASN A 189 22.73 3.86 -11.74
C ASN A 189 24.24 3.84 -11.34
N PRO A 190 25.18 4.01 -12.28
CA PRO A 190 26.63 3.88 -12.03
C PRO A 190 27.19 4.83 -10.95
N LEU A 191 26.52 5.95 -10.66
CA LEU A 191 26.93 6.86 -9.57
C LEU A 191 26.77 6.23 -8.17
N GLY A 192 25.83 5.28 -8.00
CA GLY A 192 25.62 4.58 -6.73
C GLY A 192 26.64 3.47 -6.43
N MET A 193 27.38 3.00 -7.44
CA MET A 193 28.37 1.93 -7.29
C MET A 193 29.69 2.41 -6.66
N LYS A 194 30.08 3.67 -6.85
CA LYS A 194 31.36 4.19 -6.33
C LYS A 194 31.42 4.23 -4.79
N TYR A 195 30.28 4.29 -4.11
CA TYR A 195 30.21 4.39 -2.64
C TYR A 195 30.01 3.05 -1.93
N LEU A 196 29.76 1.97 -2.67
CA LEU A 196 29.63 0.60 -2.13
C LEU A 196 30.97 0.00 -1.66
N LEU A 197 32.09 0.58 -2.06
CA LEU A 197 33.45 0.11 -1.73
C LEU A 197 33.99 0.64 -0.39
N CYS A 198 33.23 1.45 0.36
CA CYS A 198 33.75 2.15 1.55
C CYS A 198 33.04 1.82 2.88
N LEU A 199 32.28 0.72 3.00
CA LEU A 199 31.73 0.30 4.30
C LEU A 199 32.20 -1.11 4.69
N PRO A 200 32.64 -1.33 5.94
CA PRO A 200 33.02 -2.65 6.42
C PRO A 200 31.78 -3.51 6.66
N LEU A 201 31.88 -4.77 6.25
CA LEU A 201 31.03 -5.93 6.49
C LEU A 201 29.92 -5.77 7.56
N VAL A 202 28.67 -5.76 7.09
CA VAL A 202 27.59 -6.55 7.72
C VAL A 202 26.87 -7.29 6.60
N ALA A 203 27.56 -8.29 6.07
CA ALA A 203 26.95 -9.33 5.26
C ALA A 203 26.25 -10.30 6.22
N VAL A 204 24.93 -10.26 6.29
CA VAL A 204 24.13 -11.33 6.89
C VAL A 204 23.20 -11.89 5.81
N ILE A 205 23.72 -12.95 5.18
CA ILE A 205 23.05 -14.18 4.76
C ILE A 205 21.70 -14.03 4.06
N ILE A 206 21.70 -14.15 2.72
CA ILE A 206 20.77 -15.03 1.99
C ILE A 206 21.55 -15.65 0.81
N ASP A 207 22.22 -16.77 1.06
CA ASP A 207 22.57 -17.71 -0.02
C ASP A 207 21.27 -18.37 -0.48
N TRP A 208 20.81 -18.01 -1.68
CA TRP A 208 19.77 -18.74 -2.39
C TRP A 208 20.46 -19.53 -3.51
N PRO A 209 20.49 -20.87 -3.47
CA PRO A 209 21.17 -21.63 -4.50
C PRO A 209 20.34 -21.58 -5.78
N ILE A 210 20.82 -20.85 -6.78
CA ILE A 210 20.36 -21.01 -8.16
C ILE A 210 21.00 -22.32 -8.65
N THR A 211 20.29 -23.43 -8.48
CA THR A 211 20.62 -24.66 -9.20
C THR A 211 20.25 -24.48 -10.67
N SER A 212 21.19 -24.02 -11.49
CA SER A 212 21.15 -24.28 -12.92
C SER A 212 21.72 -25.68 -13.15
N LYS A 213 20.86 -26.63 -13.48
CA LYS A 213 21.27 -27.89 -14.12
C LYS A 213 21.23 -27.72 -15.65
N PRO A 214 22.03 -28.52 -16.37
CA PRO A 214 22.84 -28.10 -17.52
C PRO A 214 22.05 -27.82 -18.81
#